data_AF-A0A1H2QJW7-F1
#
_entry.id   AF-A0A1H2QJW7-F1
#
_cell.length_a   1.000
_cell.length_b   1.000
_cell.length_c   1.000
_cell.angle_alpha   90.00
_cell.angle_beta   90.00
_cell.angle_gamma   90.00
#
_symmetry.space_group_name_H-M   'P 1'
#
loop_
_entity.id
_entity.type
_entity.pdbx_description
1 polymer ?
#
loop_
_entity_poly.entity_id
_entity_poly.type
_entity_poly.pdbx_seq_one_letter_code
_entity_poly.pdbx_strand_id
1 'polypeptide(L)'
;MTRKKKTRSLADRVQIRTGRRKDYKKWRHDNPDQLASSRRFTQKKRQQRKLQAARKMARQHQGQQLDIHPDHDDNKGNQGGDNQDK
;
A
#
# COMPACT_ATOMS: atom_id res chain seq x y z
N MET A 1 -52.30 -21.42 4.67
CA MET A 1 -50.98 -21.13 5.27
C MET A 1 -49.92 -21.89 4.48
N THR A 2 -49.44 -21.34 3.36
CA THR A 2 -48.50 -22.06 2.49
C THR A 2 -47.06 -21.77 2.92
N ARG A 3 -46.34 -22.82 3.34
CA ARG A 3 -44.96 -22.75 3.80
C ARG A 3 -44.04 -22.51 2.60
N LYS A 4 -43.73 -21.25 2.27
CA LYS A 4 -42.65 -20.92 1.31
C LYS A 4 -41.37 -21.58 1.81
N LYS A 5 -40.79 -22.51 1.04
CA LYS A 5 -39.46 -23.08 1.32
C LYS A 5 -38.47 -21.91 1.49
N LYS A 6 -37.68 -21.92 2.57
CA LYS A 6 -36.63 -20.91 2.81
C LYS A 6 -35.74 -20.84 1.57
N THR A 7 -35.83 -19.73 0.82
CA THR A 7 -34.84 -19.44 -0.21
C THR A 7 -33.50 -19.27 0.51
N ARG A 8 -32.50 -20.09 0.16
CA ARG A 8 -31.16 -19.93 0.72
C ARG A 8 -30.71 -18.48 0.47
N SER A 9 -30.30 -17.82 1.55
CA SER A 9 -29.87 -16.41 1.60
C SER A 9 -29.05 -16.05 0.36
N LEU A 10 -29.44 -14.96 -0.31
CA LEU A 10 -28.70 -14.37 -1.43
C LEU A 10 -27.27 -13.98 -1.04
N ALA A 11 -27.00 -13.70 0.24
CA ALA A 11 -25.68 -13.31 0.72
C ALA A 11 -24.64 -14.44 0.63
N ASP A 12 -25.10 -15.69 0.59
CA ASP A 12 -24.26 -16.89 0.48
C ASP A 12 -24.14 -17.40 -0.97
N ARG A 13 -24.74 -16.69 -1.94
CA ARG A 13 -24.62 -17.01 -3.36
C ARG A 13 -23.36 -16.36 -3.93
N VAL A 14 -22.30 -17.15 -3.99
CA VAL A 14 -21.14 -16.86 -4.84
C VAL A 14 -21.59 -16.98 -6.31
N GLN A 15 -21.11 -16.08 -7.18
CA GLN A 15 -21.39 -16.16 -8.62
C GLN A 15 -20.99 -17.55 -9.16
N ILE A 16 -21.84 -18.05 -10.05
CA ILE A 16 -22.07 -19.43 -10.54
C ILE A 16 -20.79 -20.22 -10.93
N ARG A 17 -19.62 -19.57 -11.02
CA ARG A 17 -18.35 -20.19 -11.43
C ARG A 17 -17.57 -20.91 -10.33
N THR A 18 -17.68 -20.56 -9.04
CA THR A 18 -16.73 -21.06 -8.02
C THR A 18 -17.36 -21.33 -6.64
N GLY A 19 -18.38 -22.18 -6.56
CA GLY A 19 -18.80 -22.83 -5.30
C GLY A 19 -18.96 -21.91 -4.07
N ARG A 20 -18.68 -22.40 -2.86
CA ARG A 20 -18.72 -21.60 -1.61
C ARG A 20 -17.51 -20.66 -1.55
N ARG A 21 -17.55 -19.56 -0.78
CA ARG A 21 -16.43 -18.58 -0.68
C ARG A 21 -15.08 -19.20 -0.33
N LYS A 22 -15.08 -20.28 0.45
CA LYS A 22 -13.88 -21.07 0.80
C LYS A 22 -13.28 -21.75 -0.43
N ASP A 23 -14.13 -22.29 -1.31
CA ASP A 23 -13.74 -22.97 -2.54
C ASP A 23 -13.17 -21.97 -3.54
N TYR A 24 -13.76 -20.77 -3.65
CA TYR A 24 -13.17 -19.67 -4.43
C TYR A 24 -11.78 -19.27 -3.90
N LYS A 25 -11.60 -19.18 -2.57
CA LYS A 25 -10.28 -18.88 -2.00
C LYS A 25 -9.27 -19.96 -2.37
N LYS A 26 -9.60 -21.24 -2.23
CA LYS A 26 -8.74 -22.36 -2.64
C LYS A 26 -8.44 -22.31 -4.13
N TRP A 27 -9.46 -22.17 -4.97
CA TRP A 27 -9.34 -22.07 -6.42
C TRP A 27 -8.43 -20.91 -6.86
N ARG A 28 -8.49 -19.76 -6.18
CA ARG A 28 -7.58 -18.62 -6.42
C ARG A 28 -6.12 -18.93 -6.10
N HIS A 29 -5.86 -19.75 -5.09
CA HIS A 29 -4.51 -20.19 -4.76
C HIS A 29 -4.02 -21.24 -5.75
N ASP A 30 -4.92 -22.11 -6.20
CA ASP A 30 -4.61 -23.16 -7.19
C ASP A 30 -4.48 -22.60 -8.63
N ASN A 31 -5.07 -21.43 -8.93
CA ASN A 31 -5.08 -20.80 -10.25
C ASN A 31 -4.71 -19.30 -10.17
N PRO A 32 -3.47 -18.95 -9.75
CA PRO A 32 -3.06 -17.57 -9.55
C PRO A 32 -3.13 -16.72 -10.83
N ASP A 33 -2.82 -17.33 -11.98
CA ASP A 33 -2.73 -16.62 -13.27
C ASP A 33 -4.09 -16.23 -13.85
N GLN A 34 -5.16 -16.92 -13.44
CA GLN A 34 -6.51 -16.66 -13.93
C GLN A 34 -7.18 -15.46 -13.24
N LEU A 35 -6.55 -14.90 -12.21
CA LEU A 35 -7.00 -13.70 -11.50
C LEU A 35 -6.09 -12.49 -11.75
N ALA A 36 -5.75 -12.27 -13.01
CA ALA A 36 -5.13 -11.02 -13.40
C ALA A 36 -6.19 -9.91 -13.46
N SER A 37 -5.89 -8.77 -12.83
CA SER A 37 -6.63 -7.54 -13.12
C SER A 37 -6.39 -7.13 -14.58
N SER A 38 -7.41 -6.58 -15.23
CA SER A 38 -7.29 -6.18 -16.65
C SER A 38 -6.14 -5.18 -16.87
N ARG A 39 -5.51 -5.23 -18.05
CA ARG A 39 -4.41 -4.31 -18.44
C ARG A 39 -4.79 -2.83 -18.28
N ARG A 40 -6.05 -2.49 -18.59
CA ARG A 40 -6.58 -1.13 -18.41
C ARG A 40 -6.56 -0.70 -16.93
N PHE A 41 -6.95 -1.59 -16.02
CA PHE A 41 -6.96 -1.31 -14.59
C PHE A 41 -5.54 -1.07 -14.04
N THR A 42 -4.57 -1.90 -14.43
CA THR A 42 -3.19 -1.77 -13.99
C THR A 42 -2.54 -0.47 -14.52
N GLN A 43 -2.79 -0.13 -15.78
CA GLN A 43 -2.36 1.14 -16.39
C GLN A 43 -2.98 2.35 -15.67
N LYS A 44 -4.30 2.34 -15.43
CA LYS A 44 -4.99 3.40 -14.67
C LYS A 44 -4.35 3.61 -13.30
N LYS A 45 -4.09 2.53 -12.55
CA LYS A 45 -3.45 2.61 -11.22
C LYS A 45 -2.02 3.13 -11.28
N ARG A 46 -1.25 2.76 -12.31
CA ARG A 46 0.08 3.32 -12.55
C ARG A 46 0.03 4.84 -12.76
N GLN A 47 -0.88 5.31 -13.61
CA GLN A 47 -1.09 6.74 -13.84
C GLN A 47 -1.51 7.48 -12.56
N GLN A 48 -2.43 6.90 -11.78
CA GLN A 48 -2.87 7.47 -10.50
C GLN A 48 -1.70 7.67 -9.52
N ARG A 49 -0.83 6.65 -9.36
CA ARG A 49 0.36 6.76 -8.50
C ARG A 49 1.33 7.82 -8.99
N LYS A 50 1.55 7.92 -10.32
CA LYS A 50 2.39 8.96 -10.92
C LYS A 50 1.88 10.37 -10.60
N LEU A 51 0.57 10.60 -10.76
CA LEU A 51 -0.06 11.88 -10.43
C LEU A 51 0.04 12.18 -8.93
N GLN A 52 -0.16 11.17 -8.08
CA GLN A 52 -0.05 11.33 -6.63
C GLN A 52 1.38 11.67 -6.21
N ALA A 53 2.39 11.05 -6.81
CA ALA A 53 3.80 11.36 -6.57
C ALA A 53 4.12 12.81 -6.98
N ALA A 54 3.67 13.24 -8.16
CA ALA A 54 3.84 14.62 -8.62
C ALA A 54 3.19 15.63 -7.64
N ARG A 55 1.96 15.36 -7.19
CA ARG A 55 1.29 16.20 -6.18
C ARG A 55 2.00 16.19 -4.83
N LYS A 56 2.59 15.06 -4.42
CA LYS A 56 3.38 14.97 -3.19
C LYS A 56 4.64 15.84 -3.30
N MET A 57 5.38 15.75 -4.41
CA MET A 57 6.55 16.59 -4.64
C MET A 57 6.19 18.07 -4.68
N ALA A 58 5.12 18.45 -5.39
CA ALA A 58 4.66 19.85 -5.43
C ALA A 58 4.36 20.39 -4.02
N ARG A 59 3.72 19.60 -3.17
CA ARG A 59 3.50 19.98 -1.75
C ARG A 59 4.79 20.11 -0.96
N GLN A 60 5.78 19.24 -1.21
CA GLN A 60 7.09 19.34 -0.56
C GLN A 60 7.83 20.61 -0.99
N HIS A 61 7.81 20.96 -2.29
CA HIS A 61 8.42 22.19 -2.80
C HIS A 61 7.73 23.47 -2.29
N GLN A 62 6.43 23.43 -2.04
CA GLN A 62 5.67 24.56 -1.49
C GLN A 62 5.74 24.66 0.04
N GLY A 63 6.16 23.59 0.72
CA GLY A 63 6.28 23.57 2.17
C GLY A 63 7.44 24.43 2.65
N GLN A 64 7.35 24.94 3.88
CA GLN A 64 8.49 25.59 4.51
C GLN A 64 9.55 24.54 4.85
N GLN A 65 10.81 24.87 4.55
CA GLN A 65 11.94 24.06 4.94
C GLN A 65 12.11 24.20 6.46
N LEU A 66 11.97 23.08 7.18
CA LEU A 66 12.25 23.01 8.60
C LEU A 66 13.69 22.51 8.74
N ASP A 67 14.48 23.20 9.54
CA ASP A 67 15.82 22.73 9.90
C ASP A 67 15.68 21.53 10.83
N ILE A 68 16.05 20.35 10.32
CA ILE A 68 15.95 19.08 11.04
C ILE A 68 16.99 19.03 12.18
N HIS A 69 18.06 19.81 12.04
CA HIS A 69 19.07 20.04 13.07
C HIS A 69 19.37 21.54 13.11
N PRO A 70 18.82 22.30 14.06
CA PRO A 70 19.42 23.59 14.37
C PRO A 70 20.84 23.30 14.86
N ASP A 71 21.84 23.91 14.23
CA ASP A 71 23.21 23.91 14.74
C ASP A 71 23.15 24.55 16.13
N HIS A 72 23.15 23.71 17.17
CA HIS A 72 23.44 24.18 18.51
C HIS A 72 24.93 24.50 18.52
N ASP A 73 25.26 25.79 18.64
CA ASP A 73 26.60 26.32 18.90
C ASP A 73 27.13 25.87 20.28
N ASP A 74 27.15 24.56 20.55
CA ASP A 74 27.83 23.96 21.69
C ASP A 74 29.24 23.49 21.29
N ASN A 75 29.95 24.31 20.49
CA ASN A 75 31.40 24.18 20.33
C ASN A 75 32.11 24.87 21.49
N LYS A 76 32.03 24.27 22.70
CA LYS A 76 33.02 24.48 23.74
C LYS A 76 33.41 23.16 24.39
N GLY A 77 34.51 22.60 23.89
CA GLY A 77 35.42 21.82 24.72
C GLY A 77 35.34 20.31 24.52
N ASN A 78 35.87 19.82 23.40
CA ASN A 78 36.54 18.53 23.45
C ASN A 78 37.82 18.60 22.64
N GLN A 79 38.90 19.05 23.30
CA GLN A 79 40.27 18.90 22.81
C GLN A 79 40.55 17.39 22.75
N GLY A 80 40.39 16.80 21.57
CA GLY A 80 40.85 15.45 21.28
C GLY A 80 42.37 15.45 21.34
N GLY A 81 42.93 14.81 22.37
CA GLY A 81 44.37 14.68 22.57
C GLY A 81 45.02 13.99 21.38
N ASP A 82 45.96 14.71 20.78
CA ASP A 82 46.97 14.19 19.87
C ASP A 82 47.72 13.02 20.55
N ASN A 83 47.61 11.82 20.01
CA ASN A 83 48.60 10.77 20.20
C ASN A 83 49.27 10.54 18.85
N GLN A 84 50.26 11.39 18.55
CA GLN A 84 51.35 11.06 17.64
C GLN A 84 52.53 10.51 18.44
N ASP A 85 53.25 9.61 17.77
CA ASP A 85 54.63 9.17 18.01
C ASP A 85 54.89 7.82 18.73
N LYS A 86 55.34 6.89 17.86
CA LYS A 86 56.50 5.98 17.93
C LYS A 86 56.76 5.15 19.18
#